data_AF-Q38WM4-F1
#
_entry.id   AF-Q38WM4-F1
#
_cell.length_a   1.000
_cell.length_b   1.000
_cell.length_c   1.000
_cell.angle_alpha   90.00
_cell.angle_beta   90.00
_cell.angle_gamma   90.00
#
_symmetry.space_group_name_H-M   'P 1'
#
loop_
_entity.id
_entity.type
_entity.pdbx_description
1 polymer ?
#
loop_
_entity_poly.entity_id
_entity_poly.type
_entity_poly.pdbx_seq_one_letter_code
_entity_poly.pdbx_strand_id
1 'polypeptide(L)' 'MVLKYYRIADQYSYLVKVVAENMVVLEVLVDETMRFGTPSTHIVFSAANDVL' A
#
# COMPACT_ATOMS: atom_id res chain seq x y z
N MET A 1 3.80 -5.75 6.19
CA MET A 1 2.53 -6.11 6.87
C MET A 1 1.39 -5.19 6.41
N VAL A 2 0.20 -5.73 6.13
CA VAL A 2 -0.99 -4.92 5.79
C VAL A 2 -1.62 -4.39 7.07
N LEU A 3 -1.80 -3.07 7.17
CA LEU A 3 -2.43 -2.40 8.30
C LEU A 3 -3.94 -2.21 8.11
N LYS A 4 -4.34 -1.80 6.91
CA LYS A 4 -5.74 -1.49 6.58
C LYS A 4 -5.99 -1.87 5.13
N TYR A 5 -7.20 -2.33 4.84
CA TYR A 5 -7.65 -2.57 3.48
C TYR A 5 -9.10 -2.10 3.33
N TYR A 6 -9.39 -1.50 2.19
CA TYR A 6 -10.70 -0.97 1.85
C TYR A 6 -11.05 -1.40 0.44
N ARG A 7 -12.27 -1.86 0.24
CA ARG A 7 -12.85 -1.97 -1.10
C ARG A 7 -13.43 -0.61 -1.45
N ILE A 8 -13.04 -0.09 -2.61
CA ILE A 8 -13.48 1.21 -3.10
C ILE A 8 -14.10 1.03 -4.49
N ALA A 9 -14.96 1.97 -4.87
CA ALA A 9 -15.50 2.05 -6.22
C ALA A 9 -14.60 2.98 -7.07
N ASP A 10 -14.74 2.88 -8.39
CA ASP A 10 -14.04 3.68 -9.42
C ASP A 10 -12.68 3.12 -9.88
N GLN A 11 -11.67 3.96 -10.09
CA GLN A 11 -10.42 3.61 -10.80
C GLN A 11 -9.58 2.52 -10.13
N TYR A 12 -9.74 2.35 -8.82
CA TYR A 12 -9.11 1.27 -8.06
C TYR A 12 -10.21 0.47 -7.39
N SER A 13 -10.05 -0.86 -7.34
CA SER A 13 -10.98 -1.74 -6.61
C SER A 13 -10.65 -1.84 -5.12
N TYR A 14 -9.37 -1.64 -4.78
CA TYR A 14 -8.86 -1.78 -3.42
C TYR A 14 -7.86 -0.68 -3.09
N LEU A 15 -7.94 -0.17 -1.87
CA LEU A 15 -6.93 0.68 -1.25
C LEU A 15 -6.36 -0.06 -0.05
N VAL A 16 -5.04 -0.23 0.00
CA VAL A 16 -4.36 -0.98 1.06
C VAL A 16 -3.27 -0.11 1.68
N LYS A 17 -3.25 0.00 3.01
CA LYS A 17 -2.17 0.63 3.77
C LYS A 17 -1.23 -0.46 4.26
N VAL A 18 0.04 -0.39 3.86
CA VAL A 18 1.07 -1.35 4.26
C VAL A 18 2.21 -0.65 4.99
N VAL A 19 2.89 -1.40 5.85
CA VAL A 19 4.19 -1.01 6.42
C VAL A 19 5.21 -2.05 5.98
N ALA A 20 6.33 -1.56 5.45
CA ALA A 20 7.49 -2.34 5.09
C ALA A 20 8.69 -1.83 5.89
N GLU A 21 9.56 -2.74 6.32
CA GLU A 21 10.74 -2.42 7.12
C GLU A 21 11.79 -1.65 6.30
N ASN A 22 11.80 -1.85 4.98
CA ASN A 22 12.68 -1.20 4.04
C ASN A 22 12.09 -1.25 2.61
N MET A 23 12.77 -0.59 1.67
CA MET A 23 12.34 -0.49 0.28
C MET A 23 12.32 -1.84 -0.45
N VAL A 24 13.27 -2.74 -0.15
CA VAL A 24 13.35 -4.06 -0.79
C VAL A 24 12.12 -4.90 -0.44
N VAL A 25 11.72 -4.88 0.83
CA VAL A 25 10.49 -5.58 1.28
C VAL A 25 9.24 -4.96 0.65
N LEU A 26 9.22 -3.64 0.45
CA LEU A 26 8.11 -2.96 -0.24
C LEU A 26 8.02 -3.39 -1.71
N GLU A 27 9.15 -3.45 -2.41
CA GLU A 27 9.23 -3.86 -3.82
C GLU A 27 8.72 -5.29 -4.01
N VAL A 28 9.21 -6.23 -3.19
CA VAL A 28 8.72 -7.63 -3.21
C VAL A 28 7.20 -7.69 -3.00
N LEU A 29 6.66 -6.89 -2.07
CA LEU A 29 5.22 -6.84 -1.82
C LEU A 29 4.46 -6.31 -3.04
N VAL A 30 4.97 -5.26 -3.70
CA VAL A 30 4.35 -4.70 -4.91
C VAL A 30 4.38 -5.71 -6.06
N ASP A 31 5.51 -6.38 -6.29
CA ASP A 31 5.66 -7.40 -7.33
C ASP A 31 4.70 -8.57 -7.13
N GLU A 32 4.57 -9.05 -5.88
CA GLU A 32 3.61 -10.09 -5.55
C GLU A 32 2.15 -9.67 -5.76
N THR A 33 1.83 -8.38 -5.72
CA THR A 33 0.48 -7.88 -5.98
C THR A 33 0.18 -7.76 -7.47
N MET A 34 1.21 -7.66 -8.32
CA MET A 34 1.04 -7.52 -9.77
C MET A 34 0.30 -8.71 -10.41
N ARG A 35 0.31 -9.88 -9.77
CA ARG A 35 -0.48 -11.05 -10.21
C ARG A 35 -1.99 -10.85 -10.14
N PHE A 36 -2.46 -9.84 -9.39
CA PHE A 36 -3.89 -9.54 -9.21
C PHE A 36 -4.34 -8.31 -10.00
N GLY A 37 -3.44 -7.67 -10.74
CA GLY A 37 -3.69 -6.43 -11.48
C GLY A 37 -2.53 -5.45 -11.33
N THR A 38 -2.64 -4.26 -11.92
CA THR A 38 -1.59 -3.24 -11.85
C THR A 38 -1.79 -2.33 -10.64
N PRO A 39 -0.95 -2.42 -9.59
CA PRO A 39 -1.06 -1.54 -8.42
C PRO A 39 -0.49 -0.14 -8.72
N SER A 40 -0.95 0.84 -7.93
CA SER A 40 -0.30 2.14 -7.80
C SER A 40 0.08 2.36 -6.34
N THR A 41 1.34 2.76 -6.08
CA THR A 41 1.90 2.83 -4.73
C THR A 41 2.28 4.25 -4.38
N HIS A 42 1.75 4.74 -3.26
CA HIS A 42 2.13 6.04 -2.68
C HIS A 42 3.01 5.80 -1.45
N ILE A 43 4.23 6.34 -1.46
CA ILE A 43 5.17 6.23 -0.34
C ILE A 43 4.99 7.44 0.58
N VAL A 44 4.68 7.18 1.85
CA VAL A 44 4.52 8.21 2.87
C VAL A 44 5.87 8.41 3.56
N PHE A 45 6.59 9.47 3.21
CA PHE A 45 7.90 9.80 3.81
C PHE A 45 7.80 10.42 5.20
N SER A 46 6.73 11.18 5.45
CA SER A 46 6.44 11.77 6.77
C SER A 46 4.95 11.75 7.00
N ALA A 47 4.56 11.53 8.26
CA ALA A 47 3.18 11.70 8.68
C ALA A 47 3.04 13.10 9.28
N ALA A 48 2.10 13.90 8.78
CA ALA A 48 1.65 15.09 9.48
C ALA A 48 0.83 14.61 10.69
N ASN A 49 1.52 14.30 11.79
CA ASN A 49 0.96 13.97 13.11
C ASN A 49 -0.43 13.29 13.08
N ASP A 50 -0.47 11.96 13.00
CA ASP A 50 -1.59 11.19 13.54
C ASP A 50 -1.45 11.27 15.08
N VAL A 51 -1.86 12.39 15.68
CA VAL A 51 -2.13 12.41 17.13
C VAL A 51 -3.38 11.56 17.33
N LEU A 52 -3.20 10.50 18.11
CA LEU A 52 -4.21 9.54 18.57
C LEU A 52 -5.56 10.18 18.94
#